data_AF-A0A1I8ATL6-F1
#
_entry.id   AF-A0A1I8ATL6-F1
#
_cell.length_a   1.000
_cell.length_b   1.000
_cell.length_c   1.000
_cell.angle_alpha   90.00
_cell.angle_beta   90.00
_cell.angle_gamma   90.00
#
_symmetry.space_group_name_H-M   'P 1'
#
loop_
_entity.id
_entity.type
_entity.pdbx_description
1 polymer ?
#
loop_
_entity_poly.entity_id
_entity_poly.type
_entity_poly.pdbx_seq_one_letter_code
_entity_poly.pdbx_strand_id
1 'polypeptide(L)'
;MTAIPEIVIEDEGPGTTPGDSPPVSNSKNHLSAQARGPRGSFSEEARRLTMKASELIIHVPVEHIKKIGETESMNSISRETEHFVGITTVHGPLRVYRGKGYYRYLWALALGCCVGLFLYQFTLLFQNFSGKPTVSQVSFILPEEGLPFPAVTICNYNPVRKSYVEALRNATDFSEVLLDYLIQAYMDVQILVEGATLSQLQEGESALQAYKQRDPNFTINAFFQDAGLFCYQVFVEKCSRKE
;
A
#
# COMPACT_ATOMS: atom_id res chain seq x y z
N MET A 1 9.48 -27.29 -5.54
CA MET A 1 10.85 -26.73 -5.63
C MET A 1 10.74 -25.35 -6.27
N THR A 2 10.51 -24.34 -5.46
CA THR A 2 10.43 -22.94 -5.88
C THR A 2 11.78 -22.30 -5.54
N ALA A 3 12.52 -21.92 -6.58
CA ALA A 3 13.82 -21.28 -6.47
C ALA A 3 13.67 -19.89 -5.82
N ILE A 4 14.57 -19.60 -4.89
CA ILE A 4 14.77 -18.30 -4.25
C ILE A 4 15.47 -17.39 -5.27
N PRO A 5 14.98 -16.18 -5.58
CA PRO A 5 15.72 -15.27 -6.43
C PRO A 5 16.91 -14.67 -5.67
N GLU A 6 18.05 -14.68 -6.36
CA GLU A 6 19.35 -14.14 -5.98
C GLU A 6 19.29 -12.63 -5.76
N ILE A 7 19.85 -12.15 -4.64
CA ILE A 7 19.90 -10.74 -4.27
C ILE A 7 21.11 -10.10 -4.96
N VAL A 8 20.87 -9.20 -5.92
CA VAL A 8 21.89 -8.37 -6.55
C VAL A 8 22.00 -7.06 -5.75
N ILE A 9 23.21 -6.75 -5.29
CA ILE A 9 23.55 -5.49 -4.62
C ILE A 9 24.08 -4.54 -5.69
N GLU A 10 23.36 -3.46 -5.97
CA GLU A 10 23.86 -2.35 -6.80
C GLU A 10 24.33 -1.21 -5.88
N ASP A 11 25.55 -0.72 -6.16
CA ASP A 11 26.26 0.34 -5.43
C ASP A 11 26.04 1.66 -6.23
N GLU A 12 25.25 2.61 -5.70
CA GLU A 12 25.08 3.93 -6.32
C GLU A 12 26.05 4.97 -5.72
N GLY A 13 26.98 5.44 -6.55
CA GLY A 13 27.80 6.64 -6.32
C GLY A 13 27.10 7.94 -6.76
N PRO A 14 27.66 9.12 -6.42
CA PRO A 14 26.89 10.34 -6.18
C PRO A 14 26.57 11.16 -7.45
N GLY A 15 25.43 11.86 -7.37
CA GLY A 15 24.79 12.59 -8.46
C GLY A 15 25.53 13.77 -9.07
N THR A 16 25.06 14.15 -10.27
CA THR A 16 25.52 15.31 -11.04
C THR A 16 24.34 16.15 -11.54
N THR A 17 24.57 17.47 -11.53
CA THR A 17 23.66 18.60 -11.77
C THR A 17 23.18 18.76 -13.23
N PRO A 18 22.07 19.50 -13.48
CA PRO A 18 21.49 19.65 -14.82
C PRO A 18 22.09 20.82 -15.61
N GLY A 19 22.41 20.60 -16.89
CA GLY A 19 22.86 21.64 -17.82
C GLY A 19 22.69 21.28 -19.30
N ASP A 20 21.98 22.16 -20.00
CA ASP A 20 22.00 22.51 -21.43
C ASP A 20 21.39 21.62 -22.54
N SER A 21 20.48 22.24 -23.29
CA SER A 21 20.14 21.94 -24.69
C SER A 21 19.62 23.21 -25.41
N PRO A 22 19.81 23.32 -26.75
CA PRO A 22 19.95 24.59 -27.48
C PRO A 22 18.65 25.11 -28.16
N PRO A 23 18.66 26.28 -28.85
CA PRO A 23 17.46 27.09 -29.09
C PRO A 23 16.72 26.77 -30.39
N VAL A 24 15.40 27.02 -30.40
CA VAL A 24 14.54 26.92 -31.59
C VAL A 24 13.99 28.30 -31.98
N SER A 25 14.22 28.59 -33.27
CA SER A 25 13.82 29.68 -34.16
C SER A 25 12.46 30.37 -33.95
N ASN A 26 12.50 31.71 -34.07
CA ASN A 26 11.37 32.63 -34.22
C ASN A 26 10.92 32.75 -35.69
N SER A 27 9.61 32.79 -35.94
CA SER A 27 9.08 33.38 -37.18
C SER A 27 7.83 34.22 -36.88
N LYS A 28 7.98 35.55 -37.01
CA LYS A 28 6.91 36.55 -37.00
C LYS A 28 6.54 36.85 -38.45
N ASN A 29 5.26 36.77 -38.80
CA ASN A 29 4.74 37.37 -40.02
C ASN A 29 3.71 38.45 -39.69
N HIS A 30 3.89 39.56 -40.39
CA HIS A 30 3.27 40.86 -40.28
C HIS A 30 2.40 41.03 -41.53
N LEU A 31 1.14 41.48 -41.41
CA LEU A 31 0.52 42.22 -42.51
C LEU A 31 -0.59 43.17 -42.02
N SER A 32 -0.52 44.34 -42.62
CA SER A 32 -1.08 45.67 -42.37
C SER A 32 -2.60 45.84 -42.47
N ALA A 33 -3.11 46.77 -41.67
CA ALA A 33 -4.40 47.45 -41.83
C ALA A 33 -4.26 48.70 -42.73
N GLN A 34 -5.26 48.96 -43.58
CA GLN A 34 -5.40 50.21 -44.35
C GLN A 34 -6.82 50.77 -44.23
N ALA A 35 -6.91 52.06 -43.91
CA ALA A 35 -8.11 52.83 -43.59
C ALA A 35 -8.82 53.45 -44.82
N ARG A 36 -10.12 53.77 -44.71
CA ARG A 36 -10.84 54.76 -45.55
C ARG A 36 -12.04 55.43 -44.84
N GLY A 37 -12.00 56.77 -44.76
CA GLY A 37 -13.03 57.69 -45.27
C GLY A 37 -14.26 58.07 -44.40
N PRO A 38 -14.77 59.33 -44.45
CA PRO A 38 -15.59 59.91 -43.39
C PRO A 38 -17.12 59.92 -43.66
N ARG A 39 -17.83 60.23 -42.57
CA ARG A 39 -19.26 60.11 -42.26
C ARG A 39 -20.18 61.08 -43.04
N GLY A 40 -21.11 60.52 -43.81
CA GLY A 40 -22.37 61.17 -44.20
C GLY A 40 -23.43 61.06 -43.09
N SER A 41 -24.40 61.96 -43.09
CA SER A 41 -25.46 62.10 -42.09
C SER A 41 -26.28 60.82 -41.92
N PHE A 42 -26.27 60.27 -40.69
CA PHE A 42 -26.90 59.01 -40.28
C PHE A 42 -28.41 58.92 -40.59
N SER A 43 -29.07 60.06 -40.83
CA SER A 43 -30.52 60.14 -41.03
C SER A 43 -30.98 59.87 -42.47
N GLU A 44 -30.14 60.06 -43.50
CA GLU A 44 -30.51 59.81 -44.90
C GLU A 44 -30.26 58.35 -45.31
N GLU A 45 -29.16 57.77 -44.83
CA GLU A 45 -28.81 56.35 -45.04
C GLU A 45 -29.85 55.42 -44.40
N ALA A 46 -30.29 55.73 -43.17
CA ALA A 46 -31.32 54.97 -42.46
C ALA A 46 -32.66 55.00 -43.21
N ARG A 47 -33.03 56.15 -43.79
CA ARG A 47 -34.30 56.32 -44.52
C ARG A 47 -34.29 55.57 -45.86
N ARG A 48 -33.13 55.52 -46.55
CA ARG A 48 -32.90 54.68 -47.73
C ARG A 48 -32.93 53.18 -47.41
N LEU A 49 -32.40 52.76 -46.26
CA LEU A 49 -32.45 51.37 -45.83
C LEU A 49 -33.86 50.91 -45.49
N THR A 50 -34.67 51.75 -44.81
CA THR A 50 -36.09 51.44 -44.56
C THR A 50 -36.93 51.39 -45.83
N MET A 51 -36.69 52.27 -46.82
CA MET A 51 -37.41 52.21 -48.10
C MET A 51 -36.99 51.00 -48.96
N LYS A 52 -35.72 50.57 -48.90
CA LYS A 52 -35.28 49.33 -49.54
C LYS A 52 -35.76 48.07 -48.81
N ALA A 53 -35.97 48.14 -47.50
CA ALA A 53 -36.50 47.03 -46.70
C ALA A 53 -37.99 46.79 -46.95
N SER A 54 -38.77 47.79 -47.38
CA SER A 54 -40.18 47.61 -47.76
C SER A 54 -40.40 47.03 -49.17
N GLU A 55 -39.43 47.15 -50.06
CA GLU A 55 -39.45 46.46 -51.38
C GLU A 55 -38.83 45.06 -51.33
N LEU A 56 -38.10 44.72 -50.26
CA LEU A 56 -37.81 43.33 -49.93
C LEU A 56 -39.02 42.75 -49.19
N ILE A 57 -40.07 42.43 -49.96
CA ILE A 57 -41.00 41.39 -49.56
C ILE A 57 -40.14 40.14 -49.41
N ILE A 58 -39.75 39.82 -48.17
CA ILE A 58 -39.22 38.50 -47.87
C ILE A 58 -40.42 37.58 -48.02
N HIS A 59 -40.64 37.11 -49.25
CA HIS A 59 -41.48 35.96 -49.51
C HIS A 59 -40.71 34.78 -48.95
N VAL A 60 -40.67 34.65 -47.61
CA VAL A 60 -40.14 33.45 -46.99
C VAL A 60 -41.11 32.37 -47.41
N PRO A 61 -40.70 31.38 -48.21
CA PRO A 61 -41.61 30.31 -48.58
C PRO A 61 -42.01 29.62 -47.27
N VAL A 62 -43.30 29.71 -46.94
CA VAL A 62 -43.85 29.14 -45.71
C VAL A 62 -43.63 27.63 -45.70
N GLU A 63 -43.53 26.99 -46.88
CA GLU A 63 -43.03 25.62 -47.05
C GLU A 63 -41.65 25.38 -46.44
N HIS A 64 -40.68 26.31 -46.55
CA HIS A 64 -39.35 26.11 -45.98
C HIS A 64 -39.35 26.32 -44.47
N ILE A 65 -40.13 27.28 -43.94
CA ILE A 65 -40.28 27.43 -42.49
C ILE A 65 -41.03 26.23 -41.90
N LYS A 66 -42.06 25.74 -42.59
CA LYS A 66 -42.80 24.53 -42.19
C LYS A 66 -41.90 23.30 -42.26
N LYS A 67 -41.00 23.22 -43.24
CA LYS A 67 -39.96 22.17 -43.32
C LYS A 67 -38.90 22.26 -42.22
N ILE A 68 -38.66 23.45 -41.67
CA ILE A 68 -37.77 23.67 -40.50
C ILE A 68 -38.53 23.42 -39.18
N GLY A 69 -39.85 23.63 -39.15
CA GLY A 69 -40.72 23.30 -38.02
C GLY A 69 -41.10 21.81 -37.94
N GLU A 70 -41.11 21.11 -39.08
CA GLU A 70 -41.33 19.66 -39.19
C GLU A 70 -40.03 18.84 -39.14
N THR A 71 -38.86 19.46 -39.04
CA THR A 71 -37.70 18.75 -38.47
C THR A 71 -37.93 18.61 -36.97
N GLU A 72 -38.74 17.61 -36.58
CA GLU A 72 -38.57 16.94 -35.31
C GLU A 72 -37.06 16.75 -35.04
N SER A 73 -36.65 16.81 -33.78
CA SER A 73 -35.29 16.58 -33.31
C SER A 73 -34.61 15.40 -34.02
N MET A 74 -33.92 15.65 -35.13
CA MET A 74 -33.12 14.68 -35.86
C MET A 74 -31.65 14.88 -35.53
N ASN A 75 -31.33 14.88 -34.23
CA ASN A 75 -30.03 14.33 -33.81
C ASN A 75 -30.13 12.82 -33.98
N SER A 76 -30.09 12.36 -35.24
CA SER A 76 -30.14 10.94 -35.56
C SER A 76 -29.00 10.25 -34.83
N ILE A 77 -29.31 9.34 -33.92
CA ILE A 77 -28.33 8.59 -33.11
C ILE A 77 -27.26 7.96 -34.00
N SER A 78 -27.63 7.55 -35.22
CA SER A 78 -26.69 7.03 -36.22
C SER A 78 -25.68 8.08 -36.68
N ARG A 79 -26.11 9.32 -36.91
CA ARG A 79 -25.24 10.43 -37.33
C ARG A 79 -24.28 10.84 -36.21
N GLU A 80 -24.77 10.89 -34.98
CA GLU A 80 -23.97 11.20 -33.79
C GLU A 80 -22.97 10.08 -33.49
N THR A 81 -23.39 8.82 -33.62
CA THR A 81 -22.51 7.66 -33.43
C THR A 81 -21.43 7.60 -34.51
N GLU A 82 -21.76 7.90 -35.78
CA GLU A 82 -20.78 7.97 -36.86
C GLU A 82 -19.74 9.06 -36.62
N HIS A 83 -20.19 10.23 -36.19
CA HIS A 83 -19.30 11.34 -35.85
C HIS A 83 -18.40 10.97 -34.67
N PHE A 84 -18.97 10.46 -33.57
CA PHE A 84 -18.24 10.05 -32.37
C PHE A 84 -17.19 8.97 -32.65
N VAL A 85 -17.57 7.93 -33.39
CA VAL A 85 -16.68 6.83 -33.76
C VAL A 85 -15.59 7.30 -34.73
N GLY A 86 -15.84 8.36 -35.51
CA GLY A 86 -14.86 8.98 -36.41
C GLY A 86 -13.83 9.84 -35.69
N ILE A 87 -14.18 10.46 -34.55
CA ILE A 87 -13.29 11.34 -33.78
C ILE A 87 -12.67 10.68 -32.55
N THR A 88 -13.17 9.52 -32.14
CA THR A 88 -12.66 8.82 -30.96
C THR A 88 -11.21 8.36 -31.15
N THR A 89 -10.44 8.39 -30.07
CA THR A 89 -9.08 7.82 -30.02
C THR A 89 -9.09 6.32 -29.74
N VAL A 90 -10.25 5.75 -29.41
CA VAL A 90 -10.41 4.30 -29.18
C VAL A 90 -10.22 3.56 -30.51
N HIS A 91 -9.27 2.63 -30.52
CA HIS A 91 -8.97 1.83 -31.69
C HIS A 91 -10.00 0.70 -31.81
N GLY A 92 -10.60 0.51 -32.99
CA GLY A 92 -11.53 -0.60 -33.25
C GLY A 92 -12.98 -0.21 -33.55
N PRO A 93 -13.65 0.67 -32.77
CA PRO A 93 -15.02 1.10 -33.02
C PRO A 93 -15.26 1.59 -34.46
N LEU A 94 -14.31 2.31 -35.05
CA LEU A 94 -14.38 2.78 -36.43
C LEU A 94 -14.48 1.65 -37.46
N ARG A 95 -13.74 0.56 -37.23
CA ARG A 95 -13.71 -0.62 -38.10
C ARG A 95 -14.95 -1.49 -37.90
N VAL A 96 -15.52 -1.51 -36.70
CA VAL A 96 -16.81 -2.15 -36.42
C VAL A 96 -17.97 -1.39 -37.06
N TYR A 97 -17.96 -0.05 -37.00
CA TYR A 97 -19.03 0.78 -37.54
C TYR A 97 -19.05 0.78 -39.08
N ARG A 98 -17.88 0.88 -39.73
CA ARG A 98 -17.76 0.86 -41.20
C ARG A 98 -17.68 -0.53 -41.82
N GLY A 99 -17.54 -1.58 -41.00
CA GLY A 99 -17.42 -2.96 -41.46
C GLY A 99 -18.71 -3.47 -42.11
N LYS A 100 -18.58 -4.22 -43.21
CA LYS A 100 -19.71 -4.86 -43.92
C LYS A 100 -19.66 -6.38 -43.76
N GLY A 101 -20.83 -6.99 -43.59
CA GLY A 101 -20.99 -8.46 -43.52
C GLY A 101 -20.12 -9.11 -42.44
N TYR A 102 -19.38 -10.15 -42.82
CA TYR A 102 -18.55 -10.95 -41.90
C TYR A 102 -17.44 -10.14 -41.20
N TYR A 103 -16.85 -9.16 -41.87
CA TYR A 103 -15.77 -8.35 -41.31
C TYR A 103 -16.22 -7.52 -40.11
N ARG A 104 -17.48 -7.10 -40.05
CA ARG A 104 -18.04 -6.38 -38.91
C ARG A 104 -18.00 -7.23 -37.64
N TYR A 105 -18.39 -8.50 -37.76
CA TYR A 105 -18.38 -9.44 -36.64
C TYR A 105 -16.96 -9.78 -36.20
N LEU A 106 -16.02 -9.94 -37.14
CA LEU A 106 -14.61 -10.14 -36.80
C LEU A 106 -14.04 -8.97 -36.01
N TRP A 107 -14.25 -7.72 -36.46
CA TRP A 107 -13.79 -6.54 -35.74
C TRP A 107 -14.49 -6.37 -34.38
N ALA A 108 -15.78 -6.70 -34.29
CA ALA A 108 -16.52 -6.66 -33.03
C ALA A 108 -15.99 -7.70 -32.03
N LEU A 109 -15.69 -8.91 -32.50
CA LEU A 109 -15.11 -9.97 -31.68
C LEU A 109 -13.70 -9.60 -31.22
N ALA A 110 -12.86 -9.05 -32.11
CA ALA A 110 -11.52 -8.60 -31.76
C ALA A 110 -11.57 -7.50 -30.68
N LEU A 111 -12.43 -6.48 -30.86
CA LEU A 111 -12.63 -5.43 -29.87
C LEU A 111 -13.15 -6.00 -28.54
N GLY A 112 -14.12 -6.91 -28.59
CA GLY A 112 -14.65 -7.59 -27.40
C GLY A 112 -13.58 -8.41 -26.66
N CYS A 113 -12.73 -9.12 -27.40
CA CYS A 113 -11.60 -9.86 -26.85
C CYS A 113 -10.60 -8.93 -26.16
N CYS A 114 -10.22 -7.81 -26.80
CA CYS A 114 -9.33 -6.82 -26.20
C CYS A 114 -9.92 -6.22 -24.91
N VAL A 115 -11.20 -5.87 -24.90
CA VAL A 115 -11.88 -5.36 -23.70
C VAL A 115 -11.95 -6.43 -22.60
N GLY A 116 -12.24 -7.69 -22.96
CA GLY A 116 -12.26 -8.80 -22.01
C GLY A 116 -10.90 -9.05 -21.36
N LEU A 117 -9.83 -9.10 -22.15
CA LEU A 117 -8.45 -9.25 -21.64
C LEU A 117 -8.05 -8.06 -20.76
N PHE A 118 -8.43 -6.84 -21.15
CA PHE A 118 -8.19 -5.65 -20.34
C PHE A 118 -8.86 -5.75 -18.96
N LEU A 119 -10.15 -6.11 -18.92
CA LEU A 119 -10.88 -6.26 -17.66
C LEU A 119 -10.29 -7.39 -16.81
N TYR A 120 -9.91 -8.51 -17.41
CA TYR A 120 -9.25 -9.61 -16.72
C TYR A 120 -7.93 -9.16 -16.06
N GLN A 121 -7.04 -8.52 -16.83
CA GLN A 121 -5.78 -8.00 -16.29
C GLN A 121 -5.99 -6.92 -15.23
N PHE A 122 -7.00 -6.07 -15.40
CA PHE A 122 -7.37 -5.08 -14.40
C PHE A 122 -7.81 -5.72 -13.09
N THR A 123 -8.64 -6.78 -13.13
CA THR A 123 -9.05 -7.49 -11.90
C THR A 123 -7.89 -8.15 -11.18
N LEU A 124 -6.95 -8.77 -11.91
CA LEU A 124 -5.75 -9.36 -11.32
C LEU A 124 -4.86 -8.30 -10.65
N LEU A 125 -4.64 -7.17 -11.32
CA LEU A 125 -3.85 -6.08 -10.76
C LEU A 125 -4.55 -5.46 -9.53
N PHE A 126 -5.87 -5.32 -9.57
CA PHE A 126 -6.65 -4.80 -8.45
C PHE A 126 -6.64 -5.73 -7.24
N GLN A 127 -6.75 -7.04 -7.46
CA GLN A 127 -6.61 -8.05 -6.42
C GLN A 127 -5.21 -8.03 -5.80
N ASN A 128 -4.18 -7.96 -6.65
CA ASN A 128 -2.79 -7.86 -6.19
C ASN A 128 -2.57 -6.58 -5.37
N PHE A 129 -3.08 -5.43 -5.84
CA PHE A 129 -3.03 -4.17 -5.10
C PHE A 129 -3.77 -4.25 -3.75
N SER A 130 -4.96 -4.85 -3.73
CA SER A 130 -5.77 -5.03 -2.51
C SER A 130 -5.11 -5.98 -1.51
N GLY A 131 -4.36 -6.97 -2.00
CA GLY A 131 -3.57 -7.89 -1.19
C GLY A 131 -2.35 -7.25 -0.52
N LYS A 132 -2.00 -6.01 -0.87
CA LYS A 132 -0.89 -5.23 -0.30
C LYS A 132 0.40 -6.05 -0.15
N PRO A 133 0.92 -6.67 -1.24
CA PRO A 133 2.16 -7.42 -1.17
C PRO A 133 3.30 -6.48 -0.76
N THR A 134 3.95 -6.80 0.35
CA THR A 134 5.12 -6.07 0.84
C THR A 134 6.38 -6.80 0.42
N VAL A 135 7.25 -6.12 -0.34
CA VAL A 135 8.60 -6.61 -0.64
C VAL A 135 9.56 -5.98 0.35
N SER A 136 10.27 -6.81 1.12
CA SER A 136 11.33 -6.37 2.02
C SER A 136 12.68 -6.45 1.32
N GLN A 137 13.35 -5.32 1.17
CA GLN A 137 14.76 -5.25 0.76
C GLN A 137 15.64 -5.12 1.99
N VAL A 138 16.73 -5.89 2.06
CA VAL A 138 17.68 -5.84 3.18
C VAL A 138 18.97 -5.20 2.66
N SER A 139 19.31 -4.04 3.21
CA SER A 139 20.56 -3.33 2.93
C SER A 139 21.42 -3.32 4.19
N PHE A 140 22.70 -3.69 4.05
CA PHE A 140 23.67 -3.63 5.15
C PHE A 140 24.40 -2.29 5.11
N ILE A 141 23.98 -1.37 5.97
CA ILE A 141 24.62 -0.06 6.12
C ILE A 141 25.33 -0.08 7.47
N LEU A 142 26.66 0.01 7.46
CA LEU A 142 27.46 0.14 8.68
C LEU A 142 27.80 1.62 8.86
N PRO A 143 27.36 2.27 9.95
CA PRO A 143 27.76 3.63 10.27
C PRO A 143 29.29 3.73 10.49
N GLU A 144 29.91 4.85 10.11
CA GLU A 144 31.35 5.09 10.37
C GLU A 144 31.68 5.09 11.87
N GLU A 145 30.73 5.51 12.70
CA GLU A 145 30.79 5.54 14.16
C GLU A 145 30.52 4.17 14.83
N GLY A 146 30.26 3.12 14.03
CA GLY A 146 29.97 1.78 14.51
C GLY A 146 28.54 1.57 15.01
N LEU A 147 28.27 0.39 15.55
CA LEU A 147 26.95 0.01 16.09
C LEU A 147 26.95 0.11 17.62
N PRO A 148 25.81 0.52 18.24
CA PRO A 148 25.70 0.53 19.69
C PRO A 148 25.82 -0.89 20.25
N PHE A 149 26.57 -1.05 21.32
CA PHE A 149 26.70 -2.33 22.00
C PHE A 149 25.33 -2.79 22.54
N PRO A 150 24.87 -4.02 22.25
CA PRO A 150 23.54 -4.47 22.63
C PRO A 150 23.43 -4.74 24.13
N ALA A 151 22.21 -4.74 24.64
CA ALA A 151 21.95 -5.26 25.99
C ALA A 151 22.18 -6.77 26.00
N VAL A 152 23.16 -7.22 26.81
CA VAL A 152 23.44 -8.64 27.01
C VAL A 152 22.85 -9.09 28.34
N THR A 153 21.88 -10.00 28.30
CA THR A 153 21.29 -10.62 29.49
C THR A 153 21.88 -12.01 29.68
N ILE A 154 22.46 -12.26 30.85
CA ILE A 154 23.08 -13.54 31.20
C ILE A 154 22.31 -14.13 32.38
N CYS A 155 21.79 -15.34 32.21
CA CYS A 155 21.10 -16.10 33.25
C CYS A 155 21.81 -17.43 33.46
N ASN A 156 21.90 -17.88 34.71
CA ASN A 156 22.31 -19.26 34.97
C ASN A 156 21.17 -20.20 34.53
N TYR A 157 21.53 -21.33 33.92
CA TYR A 157 20.59 -22.38 33.59
C TYR A 157 19.90 -22.94 34.84
N ASN A 158 20.61 -22.99 35.96
CA ASN A 158 20.04 -23.42 37.22
C ASN A 158 19.36 -22.25 37.95
N PRO A 159 18.03 -22.25 38.12
CA PRO A 159 17.30 -21.17 38.78
C PRO A 159 17.49 -21.15 40.30
N VAL A 160 17.94 -22.24 40.91
CA VAL A 160 17.95 -22.43 42.37
C VAL A 160 19.27 -23.01 42.85
N ARG A 161 19.90 -22.39 43.86
CA ARG A 161 21.12 -22.93 44.47
C ARG A 161 20.81 -24.12 45.37
N LYS A 162 21.56 -25.21 45.17
CA LYS A 162 21.45 -26.42 46.01
C LYS A 162 21.65 -26.12 47.50
N SER A 163 22.62 -25.29 47.86
CA SER A 163 22.89 -24.91 49.25
C SER A 163 21.74 -24.17 49.91
N TYR A 164 20.99 -23.37 49.15
CA TYR A 164 19.82 -22.66 49.66
C TYR A 164 18.68 -23.63 49.97
N VAL A 165 18.40 -24.56 49.05
CA VAL A 165 17.35 -25.59 49.26
C VAL A 165 17.68 -26.48 50.45
N GLU A 166 18.94 -26.91 50.59
CA GLU A 166 19.38 -27.73 51.72
C GLU A 166 19.23 -26.98 53.05
N ALA A 167 19.60 -25.71 53.10
CA ALA A 167 19.39 -24.87 54.28
C ALA A 167 17.90 -24.67 54.59
N LEU A 168 17.08 -24.42 53.56
CA LEU A 168 15.64 -24.23 53.70
C LEU A 168 14.95 -25.50 54.22
N ARG A 169 15.32 -26.67 53.70
CA ARG A 169 14.81 -27.98 54.17
C ARG A 169 15.23 -28.33 55.60
N ASN A 170 16.38 -27.82 56.04
CA ASN A 170 16.82 -28.01 57.42
C ASN A 170 16.10 -27.06 58.38
N ALA A 171 15.79 -25.83 57.94
CA ALA A 171 15.12 -24.82 58.74
C ALA A 171 13.58 -24.97 58.74
N THR A 172 13.03 -25.50 57.66
CA THR A 172 11.59 -25.64 57.40
C THR A 172 11.31 -26.98 56.74
N ASP A 173 10.10 -27.50 56.90
CA ASP A 173 9.64 -28.73 56.25
C ASP A 173 9.30 -28.48 54.76
N PHE A 174 10.32 -28.07 53.99
CA PHE A 174 10.20 -27.75 52.58
C PHE A 174 10.25 -29.04 51.73
N SER A 175 9.13 -29.38 51.10
CA SER A 175 8.95 -30.62 50.33
C SER A 175 9.65 -30.58 48.97
N GLU A 176 10.14 -31.74 48.52
CA GLU A 176 10.71 -31.93 47.18
C GLU A 176 9.65 -31.74 46.08
N VAL A 177 8.40 -32.19 46.33
CA VAL A 177 7.27 -31.99 45.40
C VAL A 177 6.97 -30.51 45.18
N LEU A 178 7.10 -29.71 46.25
CA LEU A 178 6.94 -28.26 46.16
C LEU A 178 8.09 -27.63 45.38
N LEU A 179 9.32 -28.06 45.61
CA LEU A 179 10.48 -27.58 44.86
C LEU A 179 10.33 -27.84 43.36
N ASP A 180 9.95 -29.05 42.98
CA ASP A 180 9.73 -29.44 41.59
C ASP A 180 8.64 -28.60 40.94
N TYR A 181 7.53 -28.39 41.64
CA TYR A 181 6.44 -27.53 41.17
C TYR A 181 6.89 -26.07 40.97
N LEU A 182 7.68 -25.53 41.90
CA LEU A 182 8.21 -24.17 41.77
C LEU A 182 9.17 -24.05 40.58
N ILE A 183 10.08 -25.01 40.40
CA ILE A 183 11.01 -25.02 39.26
C ILE A 183 10.26 -25.15 37.94
N GLN A 184 9.24 -26.02 37.87
CA GLN A 184 8.37 -26.19 36.71
C GLN A 184 7.66 -24.89 36.32
N ALA A 185 7.32 -24.02 37.27
CA ALA A 185 6.71 -22.71 36.99
C ALA A 185 7.66 -21.75 36.24
N TYR A 186 8.96 -22.01 36.23
CA TYR A 186 9.98 -21.24 35.52
C TYR A 186 10.40 -21.86 34.18
N MET A 187 9.90 -23.05 33.85
CA MET A 187 10.21 -23.75 32.61
C MET A 187 9.40 -23.20 31.44
N ASP A 188 9.92 -23.35 30.22
CA ASP A 188 9.14 -23.08 29.02
C ASP A 188 7.92 -24.00 28.92
N VAL A 189 6.80 -23.46 28.45
CA VAL A 189 5.51 -24.19 28.36
C VAL A 189 5.65 -25.47 27.52
N GLN A 190 6.49 -25.47 26.48
CA GLN A 190 6.71 -26.67 25.67
C GLN A 190 7.34 -27.80 26.49
N ILE A 191 8.37 -27.47 27.27
CA ILE A 191 9.08 -28.44 28.12
C ILE A 191 8.15 -28.97 29.22
N LEU A 192 7.32 -28.08 29.79
CA LEU A 192 6.37 -28.46 30.82
C LEU A 192 5.34 -29.48 30.30
N VAL A 193 4.76 -29.25 29.12
CA VAL A 193 3.73 -30.12 28.54
C VAL A 193 4.29 -31.49 28.16
N GLU A 194 5.53 -31.56 27.71
CA GLU A 194 6.20 -32.82 27.38
C GLU A 194 6.63 -33.61 28.63
N GLY A 195 7.00 -32.92 29.70
CA GLY A 195 7.61 -33.52 30.89
C GLY A 195 6.70 -33.74 32.09
N ALA A 196 5.55 -33.07 32.18
CA ALA A 196 4.68 -33.11 33.37
C ALA A 196 3.32 -33.75 33.11
N THR A 197 2.86 -34.56 34.08
CA THR A 197 1.50 -35.10 34.11
C THR A 197 0.58 -34.19 34.90
N LEU A 198 -0.70 -34.10 34.51
CA LEU A 198 -1.71 -33.31 35.24
C LEU A 198 -1.78 -33.64 36.74
N SER A 199 -1.64 -34.91 37.12
CA SER A 199 -1.65 -35.33 38.52
C SER A 199 -0.48 -34.77 39.32
N GLN A 200 0.71 -34.69 38.72
CA GLN A 200 1.91 -34.12 39.36
C GLN A 200 1.74 -32.62 39.58
N LEU A 201 1.14 -31.92 38.60
CA LEU A 201 0.83 -30.49 38.73
C LEU A 201 -0.21 -30.22 39.82
N GLN A 202 -1.23 -31.08 39.94
CA GLN A 202 -2.24 -30.99 41.00
C GLN A 202 -1.66 -31.25 42.39
N GLU A 203 -0.75 -32.22 42.51
CA GLU A 203 -0.04 -32.50 43.75
C GLU A 203 0.85 -31.32 44.16
N GLY A 204 1.62 -30.78 43.20
CA GLY A 204 2.46 -29.60 43.42
C GLY A 204 1.68 -28.35 43.82
N GLU A 205 0.55 -28.08 43.19
CA GLU A 205 -0.35 -26.98 43.56
C GLU A 205 -0.90 -27.17 44.98
N SER A 206 -1.29 -28.39 45.35
CA SER A 206 -1.76 -28.71 46.69
C SER A 206 -0.67 -28.48 47.75
N ALA A 207 0.57 -28.88 47.44
CA ALA A 207 1.73 -28.65 48.29
C ALA A 207 2.04 -27.15 48.45
N LEU A 208 1.93 -26.37 47.37
CA LEU A 208 2.10 -24.92 47.40
C LEU A 208 1.05 -24.24 48.28
N GLN A 209 -0.21 -24.65 48.16
CA GLN A 209 -1.29 -24.10 48.99
C GLN A 209 -1.08 -24.42 50.47
N ALA A 210 -0.70 -25.66 50.80
CA ALA A 210 -0.38 -26.04 52.17
C ALA A 210 0.80 -25.23 52.74
N TYR A 211 1.83 -24.96 51.93
CA TYR A 211 2.97 -24.15 52.34
C TYR A 211 2.59 -22.69 52.58
N LYS A 212 1.81 -22.08 51.67
CA LYS A 212 1.31 -20.69 51.81
C LYS A 212 0.42 -20.47 53.03
N GLN A 213 -0.33 -21.50 53.45
CA GLN A 213 -1.13 -21.41 54.67
C GLN A 213 -0.26 -21.32 55.94
N ARG A 214 0.93 -21.93 55.91
CA ARG A 214 1.89 -21.92 57.02
C ARG A 214 2.78 -20.68 56.98
N ASP A 215 3.21 -20.26 55.79
CA ASP A 215 3.99 -19.06 55.55
C ASP A 215 3.21 -18.08 54.65
N PRO A 216 2.39 -17.19 55.25
CA PRO A 216 1.53 -16.28 54.50
C PRO A 216 2.31 -15.20 53.74
N ASN A 217 3.60 -15.00 54.07
CA ASN A 217 4.46 -14.04 53.37
C ASN A 217 5.17 -14.65 52.15
N PHE A 218 5.01 -15.96 51.93
CA PHE A 218 5.67 -16.66 50.83
C PHE A 218 5.15 -16.21 49.47
N THR A 219 6.06 -15.80 48.59
CA THR A 219 5.77 -15.58 47.17
C THR A 219 6.79 -16.30 46.31
N ILE A 220 6.35 -16.82 45.16
CA ILE A 220 7.20 -17.55 44.21
C ILE A 220 8.35 -16.65 43.74
N ASN A 221 8.07 -15.37 43.48
CA ASN A 221 9.08 -14.40 43.05
C ASN A 221 10.15 -14.16 44.14
N ALA A 222 9.74 -13.98 45.40
CA ALA A 222 10.68 -13.80 46.50
C ALA A 222 11.54 -15.05 46.70
N PHE A 223 10.95 -16.24 46.59
CA PHE A 223 11.70 -17.50 46.64
C PHE A 223 12.81 -17.54 45.59
N PHE A 224 12.52 -17.22 44.32
CA PHE A 224 13.55 -17.23 43.28
C PHE A 224 14.58 -16.10 43.42
N GLN A 225 14.20 -14.93 43.95
CA GLN A 225 15.13 -13.86 44.25
C GLN A 225 16.16 -14.26 45.31
N ASP A 226 15.73 -14.99 46.34
CA ASP A 226 16.61 -15.46 47.42
C ASP A 226 17.37 -16.74 47.05
N ALA A 227 16.73 -17.64 46.32
CA ALA A 227 17.29 -18.94 45.98
C ALA A 227 18.26 -18.88 44.79
N GLY A 228 18.12 -17.89 43.91
CA GLY A 228 18.92 -17.72 42.70
C GLY A 228 20.40 -17.43 42.96
N LEU A 229 21.24 -17.56 41.92
CA LEU A 229 22.64 -17.14 41.99
C LEU A 229 22.76 -15.62 41.88
N PHE A 230 23.64 -15.05 42.70
CA PHE A 230 23.94 -13.62 42.62
C PHE A 230 25.00 -13.33 41.56
N CYS A 231 24.84 -12.22 40.83
CA CYS A 231 25.77 -11.83 39.75
C CYS A 231 27.23 -11.76 40.22
N TYR A 232 27.48 -11.26 41.43
CA TYR A 232 28.84 -11.16 41.98
C TYR A 232 29.50 -12.53 42.27
N GLN A 233 28.70 -13.59 42.40
CA GLN A 233 29.22 -14.96 42.55
C GLN A 233 29.54 -15.62 41.21
N VAL A 234 28.85 -15.18 40.13
CA VAL A 234 29.01 -15.73 38.78
C VAL A 234 30.13 -15.01 38.02
N PHE A 235 30.20 -13.69 38.12
CA PHE A 235 31.20 -12.87 37.44
C PHE A 235 32.45 -12.68 38.32
N VAL A 236 33.23 -13.77 38.45
CA VAL A 236 34.47 -13.79 39.24
C VAL A 236 35.64 -13.12 38.50
N GLU A 237 35.65 -13.18 37.15
CA GLU A 237 36.60 -12.43 36.32
C GLU A 237 36.04 -11.07 35.89
N LYS A 238 36.94 -10.10 35.79
CA LYS A 238 36.65 -8.68 35.53
C LYS A 238 35.87 -8.51 34.22
N CYS A 239 34.60 -8.13 34.33
CA CYS A 239 33.88 -7.50 33.22
C CYS A 239 34.54 -6.16 32.91
N SER A 240 35.40 -6.11 31.89
CA SER A 240 36.06 -4.89 31.45
C SER A 240 35.20 -4.18 30.40
N ARG A 241 34.88 -2.91 30.65
CA ARG A 241 34.42 -2.01 29.60
C ARG A 241 35.61 -1.73 28.69
N LYS A 242 35.53 -2.11 27.42
CA LYS A 242 36.52 -1.71 26.41
C LYS A 242 36.16 -0.28 25.99
N GLU A 243 37.02 0.68 26.31
CA GLU A 243 36.94 2.07 25.84
C GLU A 243 37.23 2.16 24.34
#